data_AF-A0A6M1R5T6-F1
#
_entry.id   AF-A0A6M1R5T6-F1
#
_cell.length_a   1.000
_cell.length_b   1.000
_cell.length_c   1.000
_cell.angle_alpha   90.00
_cell.angle_beta   90.00
_cell.angle_gamma   90.00
#
_symmetry.space_group_name_H-M   'P 1'
#
loop_
_entity.id
_entity.type
_entity.pdbx_description
1 polymer ?
#
loop_
_entity_poly.entity_id
_entity_poly.type
_entity_poly.pdbx_seq_one_letter_code
_entity_poly.pdbx_strand_id
1 'polypeptide(L)'
;MTMIKPAALSLCFFILQGCTEPEDNYKTHAQLANAGSLDGPYGIIDVYATDTSGGRMGFGFGAVNGFPGASADVGGLGVPNFIAGHWVKEDPETNRDSTFYRISSPIDSDLAKKKIETLENYYQNYSSPWGKMQFAVEGPRAMLFFTLSCGGFNDDCTPRQDADPNNWVVKDPRGRGDVVVLFDGLGESSPYPYPKSRLDTRTLGYNPQENITMDTVEVLDLDGTVVIPTESIEMPKSFKVAWKETLNPESDWKNWKYRYFQIEGVLEDPESQEEKIRAYRSKAFDGYLKSSDILAIKDGLDFEFVYRVHCWMPSAPCQISEDPEKRWEYIPEIEDYGVVLYRGKAQQSDTPFDGNK
;
A
#
# COMPACT_ATOMS: atom_id res chain seq x y z
N MET A 1 -63.05 -22.79 60.11
CA MET A 1 -62.24 -21.56 60.27
C MET A 1 -60.91 -21.84 59.59
N THR A 2 -60.88 -21.62 58.28
CA THR A 2 -59.74 -22.01 57.44
C THR A 2 -59.84 -21.26 56.13
N MET A 3 -59.00 -20.24 55.97
CA MET A 3 -58.57 -19.71 54.68
C MET A 3 -57.39 -18.77 54.95
N ILE A 4 -56.18 -19.23 54.63
CA ILE A 4 -55.05 -18.36 54.33
C ILE A 4 -54.54 -18.84 52.98
N LYS A 5 -54.68 -17.99 51.96
CA LYS A 5 -54.05 -18.14 50.63
C LYS A 5 -52.65 -17.51 50.72
N PRO A 6 -51.57 -18.17 50.28
CA PRO A 6 -50.35 -17.48 49.91
C PRO A 6 -50.39 -17.13 48.41
N ALA A 7 -50.07 -15.86 48.11
CA ALA A 7 -49.89 -15.36 46.75
C ALA A 7 -48.61 -15.95 46.13
N ALA A 8 -48.72 -16.30 44.85
CA ALA A 8 -47.72 -16.97 44.05
C ALA A 8 -46.43 -16.12 43.90
N LEU A 9 -45.31 -16.69 44.35
CA LEU A 9 -43.96 -16.24 44.01
C LEU A 9 -43.66 -16.79 42.60
N SER A 10 -43.59 -15.90 41.61
CA SER A 10 -43.34 -16.24 40.21
C SER A 10 -41.93 -16.82 40.06
N LEU A 11 -41.90 -18.11 39.75
CA LEU A 11 -40.72 -18.94 39.56
C LEU A 11 -40.20 -18.76 38.13
N CYS A 12 -39.28 -17.81 37.91
CA CYS A 12 -38.48 -17.75 36.67
C CYS A 12 -37.39 -18.83 36.73
N PHE A 13 -37.77 -20.08 36.49
CA PHE A 13 -36.86 -21.16 36.13
C PHE A 13 -36.53 -21.00 34.64
N PHE A 14 -35.63 -20.06 34.32
CA PHE A 14 -34.98 -20.07 33.00
C PHE A 14 -33.86 -21.09 33.03
N ILE A 15 -34.05 -22.08 32.16
CA ILE A 15 -33.17 -23.19 31.86
C ILE A 15 -31.84 -22.60 31.35
N LEU A 16 -30.84 -22.50 32.22
CA LEU A 16 -29.44 -22.40 31.81
C LEU A 16 -29.00 -23.80 31.34
N GLN A 17 -29.53 -24.21 30.19
CA GLN A 17 -28.84 -25.18 29.37
C GLN A 17 -27.62 -24.45 28.85
N GLY A 18 -26.45 -24.83 29.39
CA GLY A 18 -25.17 -24.46 28.84
C GLY A 18 -25.19 -24.74 27.35
N CYS A 19 -25.18 -23.68 26.55
CA CYS A 19 -24.62 -23.75 25.23
C CYS A 19 -23.19 -24.20 25.46
N THR A 20 -22.89 -25.43 25.08
CA THR A 20 -21.52 -25.80 24.73
C THR A 20 -21.18 -24.85 23.60
N GLU A 21 -20.53 -23.74 23.94
CA GLU A 21 -19.87 -22.90 22.96
C GLU A 21 -18.96 -23.85 22.17
N PRO A 22 -19.13 -23.99 20.84
CA PRO A 22 -18.08 -24.55 20.03
C PRO A 22 -16.84 -23.71 20.34
N GLU A 23 -15.70 -24.35 20.56
CA GLU A 23 -14.43 -23.66 20.75
C GLU A 23 -14.15 -22.74 19.55
N ASP A 24 -14.62 -21.50 19.62
CA ASP A 24 -14.36 -20.42 18.67
C ASP A 24 -12.92 -19.95 18.87
N ASN A 25 -11.98 -20.79 18.44
CA ASN A 25 -10.56 -20.44 18.29
C ASN A 25 -10.27 -19.81 16.92
N TYR A 26 -11.28 -19.50 16.10
CA TYR A 26 -11.10 -18.74 14.86
C TYR A 26 -11.14 -17.23 15.13
N LYS A 27 -10.20 -16.76 15.95
CA LYS A 27 -9.94 -15.32 16.09
C LYS A 27 -9.09 -14.83 14.93
N THR A 28 -9.63 -13.86 14.20
CA THR A 28 -8.93 -13.01 13.25
C THR A 28 -7.78 -12.29 13.98
N HIS A 29 -6.59 -12.87 14.01
CA HIS A 29 -5.40 -12.25 14.57
C HIS A 29 -4.59 -11.62 13.43
N ALA A 30 -4.76 -10.32 13.20
CA ALA A 30 -3.79 -9.57 12.42
C ALA A 30 -2.46 -9.54 13.19
N GLN A 31 -1.53 -10.43 12.83
CA GLN A 31 -0.19 -10.47 13.40
C GLN A 31 0.78 -9.70 12.52
N LEU A 32 1.75 -9.04 13.14
CA LEU A 32 2.74 -8.21 12.45
C LEU A 32 4.13 -8.75 12.74
N ALA A 33 4.83 -9.18 11.70
CA ALA A 33 6.25 -9.50 11.71
C ALA A 33 6.97 -8.54 10.77
N ASN A 34 8.30 -8.44 10.86
CA ASN A 34 9.07 -7.75 9.81
C ASN A 34 9.65 -8.76 8.83
N ALA A 35 9.55 -8.41 7.55
CA ALA A 35 10.23 -9.08 6.47
C ALA A 35 11.76 -8.94 6.57
N GLY A 36 12.49 -9.84 5.90
CA GLY A 36 13.92 -9.74 5.66
C GLY A 36 14.27 -9.56 4.18
N SER A 37 15.55 -9.44 3.90
CA SER A 37 16.11 -9.40 2.55
C SER A 37 17.40 -10.22 2.47
N LEU A 38 17.69 -10.79 1.30
CA LEU A 38 18.87 -11.65 1.12
C LEU A 38 20.03 -10.97 0.40
N ASP A 39 19.78 -9.90 -0.34
CA ASP A 39 20.74 -9.27 -1.26
C ASP A 39 20.89 -7.75 -1.02
N GLY A 40 20.60 -7.26 0.19
CA GLY A 40 20.85 -5.87 0.59
C GLY A 40 19.60 -5.11 1.07
N PRO A 41 19.60 -3.77 1.04
CA PRO A 41 18.52 -2.96 1.59
C PRO A 41 17.26 -2.95 0.70
N TYR A 42 16.10 -2.99 1.35
CA TYR A 42 14.78 -2.86 0.72
C TYR A 42 13.82 -2.08 1.59
N GLY A 43 12.96 -1.28 0.96
CA GLY A 43 11.70 -0.84 1.57
C GLY A 43 10.61 -1.87 1.31
N ILE A 44 10.14 -2.59 2.34
CA ILE A 44 9.07 -3.58 2.20
C ILE A 44 7.78 -3.01 2.78
N ILE A 45 6.73 -2.92 1.95
CA ILE A 45 5.50 -2.18 2.28
C ILE A 45 4.25 -3.00 1.93
N ASP A 46 3.33 -3.09 2.88
CA ASP A 46 2.03 -3.74 2.72
C ASP A 46 2.11 -5.20 2.24
N VAL A 47 3.20 -5.90 2.56
CA VAL A 47 3.27 -7.35 2.36
C VAL A 47 2.46 -8.06 3.42
N TYR A 48 1.64 -9.02 2.99
CA TYR A 48 0.86 -9.88 3.87
C TYR A 48 0.59 -11.25 3.26
N ALA A 49 0.37 -12.24 4.12
CA ALA A 49 -0.18 -13.54 3.76
C ALA A 49 -1.52 -13.76 4.46
N THR A 50 -2.39 -14.57 3.85
CA THR A 50 -3.63 -15.05 4.47
C THR A 50 -3.64 -16.56 4.61
N ASP A 51 -4.36 -17.07 5.59
CA ASP A 51 -4.59 -18.50 5.77
C ASP A 51 -5.96 -18.97 5.28
N THR A 52 -6.16 -20.29 5.28
CA THR A 52 -7.40 -20.95 4.88
C THR A 52 -8.61 -20.60 5.75
N SER A 53 -8.41 -20.01 6.92
CA SER A 53 -9.48 -19.54 7.82
C SER A 53 -9.83 -18.06 7.65
N GLY A 54 -9.08 -17.33 6.80
CA GLY A 54 -9.19 -15.88 6.65
C GLY A 54 -8.35 -15.07 7.63
N GLY A 55 -7.49 -15.71 8.43
CA GLY A 55 -6.46 -15.04 9.22
C GLY A 55 -5.45 -14.33 8.32
N ARG A 56 -4.86 -13.24 8.80
CA ARG A 56 -3.92 -12.40 8.03
C ARG A 56 -2.69 -12.08 8.86
N MET A 57 -1.52 -12.17 8.24
CA MET A 57 -0.24 -11.77 8.83
C MET A 57 0.47 -10.76 7.92
N GLY A 58 0.88 -9.62 8.49
CA GLY A 58 1.61 -8.57 7.78
C GLY A 58 3.12 -8.66 8.00
N PHE A 59 3.88 -8.29 6.96
CA PHE A 59 5.35 -8.34 6.90
C PHE A 59 6.00 -7.00 6.50
N GLY A 60 5.23 -6.04 5.99
CA GLY A 60 5.75 -4.82 5.36
C GLY A 60 5.85 -3.60 6.29
N PHE A 61 6.91 -3.52 7.10
CA PHE A 61 7.16 -2.40 8.02
C PHE A 61 8.53 -1.73 7.80
N GLY A 62 8.76 -1.26 6.56
CA GLY A 62 9.81 -0.27 6.29
C GLY A 62 11.11 -0.87 5.77
N ALA A 63 12.20 -0.14 6.00
CA ALA A 63 13.52 -0.47 5.49
C ALA A 63 14.13 -1.67 6.23
N VAL A 64 14.55 -2.68 5.48
CA VAL A 64 15.15 -3.91 6.01
C VAL A 64 16.44 -4.24 5.30
N ASN A 65 17.40 -4.80 6.04
CA ASN A 65 18.65 -5.31 5.49
C ASN A 65 19.05 -6.58 6.25
N GLY A 66 18.90 -7.72 5.59
CA GLY A 66 19.27 -9.03 6.13
C GLY A 66 18.07 -9.91 6.51
N PHE A 67 18.38 -11.14 6.88
CA PHE A 67 17.39 -12.19 7.17
C PHE A 67 17.60 -12.81 8.56
N PRO A 68 16.53 -13.22 9.27
CA PRO A 68 15.17 -12.76 9.05
C PRO A 68 15.08 -11.28 9.44
N GLY A 69 13.94 -10.66 9.15
CA GLY A 69 13.66 -9.30 9.62
C GLY A 69 13.77 -9.18 11.14
N ALA A 70 14.08 -7.98 11.63
CA ALA A 70 14.03 -7.69 13.06
C ALA A 70 12.62 -7.99 13.60
N SER A 71 12.45 -8.67 14.74
CA SER A 71 11.11 -9.05 15.22
C SER A 71 10.30 -9.90 14.23
N ALA A 72 10.94 -10.67 13.35
CA ALA A 72 10.27 -11.71 12.56
C ALA A 72 9.76 -12.89 13.42
N ASP A 73 9.95 -12.82 14.73
CA ASP A 73 9.62 -13.86 15.70
C ASP A 73 8.18 -13.76 16.26
N VAL A 74 7.33 -12.92 15.66
CA VAL A 74 5.97 -12.64 16.16
C VAL A 74 4.97 -13.63 15.58
N GLY A 75 4.68 -14.68 16.36
CA GLY A 75 3.53 -15.57 16.18
C GLY A 75 3.47 -16.35 14.86
N GLY A 76 2.43 -17.18 14.76
CA GLY A 76 2.16 -18.02 13.59
C GLY A 76 0.88 -17.60 12.88
N LEU A 77 0.90 -17.73 11.56
CA LEU A 77 -0.28 -17.82 10.71
C LEU A 77 -0.72 -19.28 10.65
N GLY A 78 -2.01 -19.56 10.40
CA GLY A 78 -2.45 -20.91 10.05
C GLY A 78 -1.85 -21.39 8.71
N VAL A 79 -2.46 -22.39 8.09
CA VAL A 79 -2.02 -22.87 6.77
C VAL A 79 -2.23 -21.77 5.72
N PRO A 80 -1.15 -21.21 5.13
CA PRO A 80 -1.29 -20.09 4.20
C PRO A 80 -1.92 -20.53 2.87
N ASN A 81 -2.69 -19.65 2.25
CA ASN A 81 -3.33 -19.88 0.95
C ASN A 81 -3.10 -18.75 -0.06
N PHE A 82 -2.56 -17.60 0.36
CA PHE A 82 -2.35 -16.45 -0.52
C PHE A 82 -1.31 -15.49 0.05
N ILE A 83 -0.61 -14.78 -0.84
CA ILE A 83 0.35 -13.72 -0.50
C ILE A 83 0.23 -12.54 -1.45
N ALA A 84 0.31 -11.33 -0.92
CA ALA A 84 0.35 -10.11 -1.72
C ALA A 84 1.17 -9.01 -1.04
N GLY A 85 1.63 -8.03 -1.83
CA GLY A 85 2.27 -6.83 -1.32
C GLY A 85 3.26 -6.20 -2.29
N HIS A 86 3.99 -5.21 -1.78
CA HIS A 86 4.95 -4.42 -2.56
C HIS A 86 6.30 -4.32 -1.84
N TRP A 87 7.38 -4.22 -2.61
CA TRP A 87 8.69 -3.88 -2.05
C TRP A 87 9.51 -3.10 -3.08
N VAL A 88 10.51 -2.37 -2.62
CA VAL A 88 11.40 -1.57 -3.45
C VAL A 88 12.85 -1.83 -3.09
N LYS A 89 13.69 -2.02 -4.10
CA LYS A 89 15.13 -2.11 -3.92
C LYS A 89 15.69 -0.70 -3.78
N GLU A 90 16.39 -0.45 -2.68
CA GLU A 90 17.14 0.79 -2.51
C GLU A 90 18.50 0.67 -3.20
N ASP A 91 18.87 1.68 -3.98
CA ASP A 91 20.22 1.86 -4.51
C ASP A 91 21.15 2.31 -3.36
N PRO A 92 22.15 1.51 -2.98
CA PRO A 92 23.03 1.83 -1.87
C PRO A 92 23.98 3.02 -2.14
N GLU A 93 24.21 3.41 -3.39
CA GLU A 93 25.07 4.54 -3.74
C GLU A 93 24.31 5.87 -3.70
N THR A 94 23.06 5.85 -4.16
CA THR A 94 22.24 7.07 -4.29
C THR A 94 21.16 7.20 -3.21
N ASN A 95 20.94 6.15 -2.40
CA ASN A 95 19.79 5.99 -1.50
C ASN A 95 18.45 6.29 -2.21
N ARG A 96 18.36 5.97 -3.52
CA ARG A 96 17.14 6.12 -4.32
C ARG A 96 16.48 4.76 -4.54
N ASP A 97 15.17 4.78 -4.65
CA ASP A 97 14.40 3.62 -5.12
C ASP A 97 14.84 3.26 -6.55
N SER A 98 15.34 2.04 -6.74
CA SER A 98 15.90 1.57 -8.02
C SER A 98 14.93 0.71 -8.81
N THR A 99 14.23 -0.20 -8.14
CA THR A 99 13.26 -1.12 -8.77
C THR A 99 12.16 -1.44 -7.78
N PHE A 100 10.91 -1.35 -8.24
CA PHE A 100 9.70 -1.64 -7.49
C PHE A 100 9.18 -3.01 -7.86
N TYR A 101 8.61 -3.70 -6.88
CA TYR A 101 8.11 -5.06 -7.05
C TYR A 101 6.72 -5.20 -6.45
N ARG A 102 5.93 -6.11 -7.04
CA ARG A 102 4.59 -6.46 -6.57
C ARG A 102 4.40 -7.97 -6.64
N ILE A 103 3.76 -8.54 -5.63
CA ILE A 103 3.28 -9.92 -5.65
C ILE A 103 1.78 -9.95 -5.36
N SER A 104 1.09 -10.88 -6.01
CA SER A 104 -0.29 -11.26 -5.74
C SER A 104 -0.45 -12.68 -6.26
N SER A 105 -0.35 -13.66 -5.36
CA SER A 105 -0.27 -15.07 -5.77
C SER A 105 -0.96 -16.00 -4.78
N PRO A 106 -1.69 -17.03 -5.28
CA PRO A 106 -2.10 -18.14 -4.42
C PRO A 106 -0.89 -18.91 -3.92
N ILE A 107 -1.07 -19.58 -2.78
CA ILE A 107 -0.15 -20.56 -2.20
C ILE A 107 -0.85 -21.92 -2.23
N ASP A 108 -0.12 -22.97 -2.61
CA ASP A 108 -0.62 -24.35 -2.51
C ASP A 108 -0.76 -24.74 -1.03
N SER A 109 -1.97 -24.56 -0.49
CA SER A 109 -2.26 -24.78 0.92
C SER A 109 -2.12 -26.25 1.34
N ASP A 110 -2.39 -27.18 0.43
CA ASP A 110 -2.28 -28.61 0.72
C ASP A 110 -0.80 -29.01 0.87
N LEU A 111 0.07 -28.51 -0.01
CA LEU A 111 1.51 -28.70 0.12
C LEU A 111 2.07 -27.93 1.31
N ALA A 112 1.64 -26.68 1.53
CA ALA A 112 2.07 -25.88 2.67
C ALA A 112 1.75 -26.57 3.99
N LYS A 113 0.53 -27.12 4.14
CA LYS A 113 0.13 -27.90 5.32
C LYS A 113 1.05 -29.08 5.56
N LYS A 114 1.29 -29.90 4.54
CA LYS A 114 2.18 -31.08 4.65
C LYS A 114 3.60 -30.68 5.06
N LYS A 115 4.11 -29.57 4.54
CA LYS A 115 5.43 -29.04 4.90
C LYS A 115 5.49 -28.55 6.36
N ILE A 116 4.47 -27.81 6.81
CA ILE A 116 4.36 -27.37 8.21
C ILE A 116 4.33 -28.58 9.13
N GLU A 117 3.42 -29.54 8.88
CA GLU A 117 3.29 -30.77 9.68
C GLU A 117 4.59 -31.59 9.69
N THR A 118 5.35 -31.59 8.58
CA THR A 118 6.66 -32.23 8.51
C THR A 118 7.64 -31.58 9.48
N LEU A 119 7.72 -30.23 9.51
CA LEU A 119 8.62 -29.53 10.43
C LEU A 119 8.17 -29.67 11.89
N GLU A 120 6.87 -29.60 12.17
CA GLU A 120 6.30 -29.81 13.51
C GLU A 120 6.63 -31.18 14.10
N ASN A 121 6.75 -32.20 13.24
CA ASN A 121 7.12 -33.56 13.63
C ASN A 121 8.60 -33.88 13.42
N TYR A 122 9.42 -32.90 13.03
CA TYR A 122 10.79 -33.14 12.57
C TYR A 122 11.74 -33.52 13.69
N TYR A 123 11.66 -32.83 14.83
CA TYR A 123 12.61 -32.99 15.93
C TYR A 123 12.18 -34.06 16.94
N GLN A 124 13.16 -34.72 17.56
CA GLN A 124 12.90 -35.74 18.58
C GLN A 124 12.15 -35.15 19.79
N ASN A 125 12.68 -34.07 20.36
CA ASN A 125 12.22 -33.49 21.63
C ASN A 125 11.95 -31.98 21.53
N TYR A 126 11.10 -31.57 20.60
CA TYR A 126 10.68 -30.18 20.48
C TYR A 126 9.32 -29.95 21.18
N SER A 127 9.28 -29.01 22.12
CA SER A 127 8.13 -28.79 23.02
C SER A 127 7.50 -27.41 22.91
N SER A 128 8.10 -26.49 22.14
CA SER A 128 7.58 -25.13 22.02
C SER A 128 6.38 -25.09 21.05
N PRO A 129 5.23 -24.52 21.45
CA PRO A 129 4.04 -24.47 20.61
C PRO A 129 4.09 -23.35 19.55
N TRP A 130 5.20 -22.63 19.41
CA TRP A 130 5.25 -21.38 18.64
C TRP A 130 5.98 -21.56 17.31
N GLY A 131 5.24 -22.04 16.31
CA GLY A 131 5.66 -21.92 14.91
C GLY A 131 5.65 -20.45 14.47
N LYS A 132 6.63 -20.06 13.65
CA LYS A 132 6.83 -18.68 13.20
C LYS A 132 6.86 -18.61 11.69
N MET A 133 6.17 -17.62 11.13
CA MET A 133 6.28 -17.28 9.71
C MET A 133 7.35 -16.22 9.51
N GLN A 134 8.22 -16.45 8.53
CA GLN A 134 9.25 -15.48 8.13
C GLN A 134 9.09 -15.20 6.64
N PHE A 135 9.14 -13.93 6.25
CA PHE A 135 9.07 -13.52 4.86
C PHE A 135 10.38 -12.86 4.44
N ALA A 136 10.83 -13.11 3.22
CA ALA A 136 12.03 -12.47 2.67
C ALA A 136 11.92 -12.21 1.17
N VAL A 137 12.69 -11.24 0.70
CA VAL A 137 12.81 -10.91 -0.72
C VAL A 137 14.26 -10.95 -1.21
N GLU A 138 14.42 -11.23 -2.51
CA GLU A 138 15.68 -11.18 -3.25
C GLU A 138 15.40 -10.77 -4.70
N GLY A 139 15.72 -9.54 -5.08
CA GLY A 139 15.22 -8.95 -6.33
C GLY A 139 13.69 -9.07 -6.46
N PRO A 140 13.16 -9.67 -7.55
CA PRO A 140 11.72 -9.96 -7.70
C PRO A 140 11.25 -11.21 -6.95
N ARG A 141 12.15 -12.01 -6.36
CA ARG A 141 11.78 -13.24 -5.67
C ARG A 141 11.20 -12.93 -4.29
N ALA A 142 10.07 -13.53 -3.97
CA ALA A 142 9.39 -13.44 -2.68
C ALA A 142 9.27 -14.84 -2.07
N MET A 143 9.67 -14.98 -0.80
CA MET A 143 9.74 -16.26 -0.11
C MET A 143 9.02 -16.20 1.23
N LEU A 144 8.16 -17.18 1.50
CA LEU A 144 7.51 -17.38 2.80
C LEU A 144 8.02 -18.68 3.41
N PHE A 145 8.55 -18.59 4.62
CA PHE A 145 9.10 -19.69 5.38
C PHE A 145 8.28 -19.93 6.64
N PHE A 146 8.24 -21.19 7.08
CA PHE A 146 7.83 -21.56 8.41
C PHE A 146 9.00 -22.17 9.18
N THR A 147 9.16 -21.75 10.43
CA THR A 147 10.22 -22.25 11.31
C THR A 147 9.71 -22.44 12.73
N LEU A 148 10.32 -23.39 13.42
CA LEU A 148 10.13 -23.59 14.85
C LEU A 148 11.14 -22.79 15.68
N SER A 149 12.09 -22.08 15.06
CA SER A 149 13.14 -21.34 15.79
C SER A 149 13.93 -22.22 16.78
N CYS A 150 14.11 -23.49 16.45
CA CYS A 150 14.95 -24.40 17.20
C CYS A 150 16.40 -23.95 17.05
N GLY A 151 16.94 -23.33 18.10
CA GLY A 151 18.24 -22.65 18.03
C GLY A 151 18.75 -22.07 19.34
N GLY A 152 18.01 -22.24 20.44
CA GLY A 152 18.51 -21.95 21.78
C GLY A 152 19.47 -23.04 22.27
N PHE A 153 20.37 -22.69 23.19
CA PHE A 153 21.35 -23.62 23.78
C PHE A 153 20.74 -24.85 24.47
N ASN A 154 19.44 -24.82 24.76
CA ASN A 154 18.72 -25.86 25.49
C ASN A 154 17.72 -26.64 24.62
N ASP A 155 17.60 -26.32 23.32
CA ASP A 155 16.67 -27.00 22.43
C ASP A 155 17.35 -28.23 21.81
N ASP A 156 16.74 -29.41 21.97
CA ASP A 156 17.17 -30.61 21.25
C ASP A 156 16.60 -30.58 19.82
N CYS A 157 17.34 -29.91 18.94
CA CYS A 157 17.04 -29.82 17.52
C CYS A 157 17.54 -31.05 16.72
N THR A 158 17.67 -32.21 17.37
CA THR A 158 18.06 -33.44 16.68
C THR A 158 16.87 -33.95 15.86
N PRO A 159 17.01 -34.13 14.53
CA PRO A 159 15.96 -34.71 13.71
C PRO A 159 15.61 -36.13 14.16
N ARG A 160 14.34 -36.53 14.01
CA ARG A 160 13.95 -37.94 14.11
C ARG A 160 14.51 -38.71 12.91
N GLN A 161 14.66 -40.02 13.08
CA GLN A 161 14.95 -40.88 11.95
C GLN A 161 13.78 -40.83 10.96
N ASP A 162 14.08 -40.69 9.66
CA ASP A 162 13.10 -40.61 8.57
C ASP A 162 12.05 -39.49 8.74
N ALA A 163 12.41 -38.41 9.46
CA ALA A 163 11.52 -37.30 9.80
C ALA A 163 11.01 -36.52 8.57
N ASP A 164 11.80 -36.50 7.50
CA ASP A 164 11.52 -35.74 6.29
C ASP A 164 11.85 -36.56 5.04
N PRO A 165 11.00 -37.54 4.69
CA PRO A 165 11.23 -38.41 3.54
C PRO A 165 11.20 -37.66 2.19
N ASN A 166 10.63 -36.45 2.17
CA ASN A 166 10.49 -35.63 0.97
C ASN A 166 11.58 -34.55 0.83
N ASN A 167 12.48 -34.43 1.80
CA ASN A 167 13.51 -33.38 1.87
C ASN A 167 12.93 -31.96 1.77
N TRP A 168 11.83 -31.69 2.47
CA TRP A 168 11.20 -30.37 2.55
C TRP A 168 11.83 -29.45 3.59
N VAL A 169 12.43 -29.99 4.64
CA VAL A 169 13.12 -29.27 5.69
C VAL A 169 14.51 -28.91 5.20
N VAL A 170 14.77 -27.62 5.09
CA VAL A 170 16.03 -27.06 4.59
C VAL A 170 16.60 -26.08 5.61
N LYS A 171 17.87 -25.73 5.45
CA LYS A 171 18.44 -24.64 6.24
C LYS A 171 17.86 -23.30 5.80
N ASP A 172 17.70 -22.40 6.76
CA ASP A 172 17.36 -21.00 6.53
C ASP A 172 18.43 -20.35 5.61
N PRO A 173 18.13 -19.23 4.95
CA PRO A 173 19.10 -18.52 4.10
C PRO A 173 20.45 -18.19 4.75
N ARG A 174 20.58 -18.25 6.08
CA ARG A 174 21.84 -18.05 6.81
C ARG A 174 22.54 -19.35 7.21
N GLY A 175 21.94 -20.51 6.95
CA GLY A 175 22.48 -21.81 7.36
C GLY A 175 22.33 -22.13 8.85
N ARG A 176 21.56 -21.36 9.62
CA ARG A 176 21.56 -21.42 11.10
C ARG A 176 20.38 -22.16 11.71
N GLY A 177 19.22 -22.15 11.06
CA GLY A 177 18.02 -22.81 11.54
C GLY A 177 17.39 -23.69 10.45
N ASP A 178 16.50 -24.59 10.84
CA ASP A 178 15.70 -25.36 9.90
C ASP A 178 14.36 -24.68 9.63
N VAL A 179 13.98 -24.67 8.36
CA VAL A 179 12.78 -24.04 7.83
C VAL A 179 12.13 -24.95 6.80
N VAL A 180 10.86 -24.70 6.53
CA VAL A 180 10.20 -25.19 5.31
C VAL A 180 9.79 -24.01 4.46
N VAL A 181 10.01 -24.11 3.15
CA VAL A 181 9.62 -23.08 2.19
C VAL A 181 8.17 -23.31 1.79
N LEU A 182 7.28 -22.43 2.22
CA LEU A 182 5.84 -22.50 1.95
C LEU A 182 5.48 -21.82 0.62
N PHE A 183 6.20 -20.77 0.28
CA PHE A 183 6.08 -20.07 -1.00
C PHE A 183 7.44 -19.61 -1.47
N ASP A 184 7.68 -19.73 -2.77
CA ASP A 184 8.85 -19.21 -3.47
C ASP A 184 8.41 -18.85 -4.89
N GLY A 185 8.26 -17.56 -5.15
CA GLY A 185 7.67 -17.07 -6.39
C GLY A 185 8.30 -15.76 -6.84
N LEU A 186 8.08 -15.44 -8.12
CA LEU A 186 8.54 -14.19 -8.71
C LEU A 186 7.40 -13.18 -8.72
N GLY A 187 7.65 -12.03 -8.11
CA GLY A 187 6.83 -10.84 -8.27
C GLY A 187 7.08 -10.15 -9.61
N GLU A 188 6.12 -9.32 -9.98
CA GLU A 188 6.27 -8.39 -11.09
C GLU A 188 7.29 -7.30 -10.72
N SER A 189 8.13 -6.90 -11.67
CA SER A 189 9.11 -5.81 -11.51
C SER A 189 8.73 -4.61 -12.36
N SER A 190 8.88 -3.41 -11.79
CA SER A 190 8.68 -2.14 -12.47
C SER A 190 9.81 -1.19 -12.10
N PRO A 191 10.30 -0.34 -13.02
CA PRO A 191 11.20 0.76 -12.66
C PRO A 191 10.49 1.85 -11.84
N TYR A 192 9.17 1.72 -11.64
CA TYR A 192 8.31 2.75 -11.05
C TYR A 192 7.33 2.15 -10.04
N PRO A 193 6.89 2.93 -9.03
CA PRO A 193 5.87 2.47 -8.11
C PRO A 193 4.62 1.98 -8.84
N TYR A 194 4.01 0.91 -8.32
CA TYR A 194 2.72 0.46 -8.83
C TYR A 194 1.64 1.45 -8.44
N PRO A 195 0.69 1.79 -9.33
CA PRO A 195 -0.35 2.73 -9.00
C PRO A 195 -1.17 2.29 -7.78
N LYS A 196 -1.60 3.26 -6.96
CA LYS A 196 -2.32 3.04 -5.69
C LYS A 196 -1.54 2.26 -4.61
N SER A 197 -0.29 1.84 -4.88
CA SER A 197 0.58 1.31 -3.83
C SER A 197 1.02 2.43 -2.90
N ARG A 198 1.37 2.13 -1.65
CA ARG A 198 1.95 3.13 -0.73
C ARG A 198 3.31 3.69 -1.17
N LEU A 199 3.94 3.05 -2.15
CA LEU A 199 5.16 3.53 -2.81
C LEU A 199 4.83 4.57 -3.89
N ASP A 200 3.59 4.58 -4.41
CA ASP A 200 3.13 5.62 -5.32
C ASP A 200 2.65 6.84 -4.54
N THR A 201 3.53 7.82 -4.43
CA THR A 201 3.27 9.06 -3.71
C THR A 201 2.50 10.08 -4.53
N ARG A 202 2.02 9.75 -5.74
CA ARG A 202 1.19 10.66 -6.54
C ARG A 202 -0.17 10.81 -5.91
N THR A 203 -0.49 12.02 -5.48
CA THR A 203 -1.83 12.39 -5.02
C THR A 203 -2.41 13.48 -5.90
N LEU A 204 -3.73 13.48 -6.07
CA LEU A 204 -4.41 14.60 -6.71
C LEU A 204 -4.50 15.76 -5.72
N GLY A 205 -3.74 16.81 -6.01
CA GLY A 205 -3.76 18.07 -5.30
C GLY A 205 -4.50 19.14 -6.10
N TYR A 206 -5.06 20.12 -5.39
CA TYR A 206 -5.57 21.31 -6.01
C TYR A 206 -5.04 22.53 -5.26
N ASN A 207 -4.61 23.54 -6.00
CA ASN A 207 -4.11 24.79 -5.45
C ASN A 207 -5.06 25.94 -5.84
N PRO A 208 -6.13 26.19 -5.07
CA PRO A 208 -6.99 27.33 -5.32
C PRO A 208 -6.24 28.64 -5.06
N GLN A 209 -6.39 29.62 -5.96
CA GLN A 209 -6.13 31.00 -5.59
C GLN A 209 -7.23 31.51 -4.62
N GLU A 210 -6.99 32.64 -3.97
CA GLU A 210 -7.99 33.28 -3.12
C GLU A 210 -9.29 33.56 -3.91
N ASN A 211 -10.46 33.27 -3.31
CA ASN A 211 -11.81 33.49 -3.87
C ASN A 211 -12.34 32.48 -4.90
N ILE A 212 -11.69 31.33 -5.06
CA ILE A 212 -12.21 30.23 -5.89
C ILE A 212 -12.74 29.11 -5.01
N THR A 213 -13.91 28.59 -5.37
CA THR A 213 -14.44 27.35 -4.84
C THR A 213 -14.61 26.36 -5.98
N MET A 214 -13.99 25.19 -5.86
CA MET A 214 -14.32 24.08 -6.77
C MET A 214 -15.61 23.45 -6.31
N ASP A 215 -16.57 23.38 -7.22
CA ASP A 215 -17.83 22.70 -6.98
C ASP A 215 -17.71 21.21 -7.30
N THR A 216 -16.89 20.85 -8.30
CA THR A 216 -16.72 19.46 -8.74
C THR A 216 -15.34 19.22 -9.34
N VAL A 217 -14.67 18.16 -8.90
CA VAL A 217 -13.46 17.60 -9.52
C VAL A 217 -13.73 16.13 -9.76
N GLU A 218 -14.00 15.79 -11.01
CA GLU A 218 -14.15 14.41 -11.45
C GLU A 218 -12.93 14.06 -12.30
N VAL A 219 -12.08 13.20 -11.78
CA VAL A 219 -10.94 12.67 -12.51
C VAL A 219 -11.21 11.19 -12.74
N LEU A 220 -11.22 10.77 -14.00
CA LEU A 220 -11.40 9.37 -14.35
C LEU A 220 -10.02 8.73 -14.54
N ASP A 221 -9.77 7.74 -13.72
CA ASP A 221 -8.59 6.91 -13.77
C ASP A 221 -8.59 6.00 -15.03
N LEU A 222 -7.48 5.29 -15.31
CA LEU A 222 -7.38 4.38 -16.46
C LEU A 222 -8.43 3.28 -16.45
N ASP A 223 -8.80 2.81 -15.25
CA ASP A 223 -9.86 1.82 -15.03
C ASP A 223 -11.28 2.41 -15.09
N GLY A 224 -11.41 3.73 -15.26
CA GLY A 224 -12.67 4.46 -15.33
C GLY A 224 -13.26 4.85 -13.96
N THR A 225 -12.53 4.64 -12.87
CA THR A 225 -12.95 5.03 -11.52
C THR A 225 -12.86 6.55 -11.34
N VAL A 226 -13.87 7.15 -10.71
CA VAL A 226 -13.86 8.57 -10.32
C VAL A 226 -13.02 8.74 -9.06
N VAL A 227 -12.08 9.67 -9.07
CA VAL A 227 -11.14 9.92 -7.96
C VAL A 227 -11.34 11.31 -7.35
N ILE A 228 -11.26 11.39 -6.03
CA ILE A 228 -11.49 12.61 -5.25
C ILE A 228 -10.14 13.28 -4.92
N PRO A 229 -10.05 14.62 -4.87
CA PRO A 229 -8.87 15.32 -4.36
C PRO A 229 -8.47 14.77 -3.00
N THR A 230 -7.17 14.48 -2.80
CA THR A 230 -6.53 13.76 -1.66
C THR A 230 -6.28 12.26 -1.81
N GLU A 231 -6.83 11.60 -2.82
CA GLU A 231 -6.53 10.18 -3.07
C GLU A 231 -5.27 10.00 -3.93
N SER A 232 -4.62 8.84 -3.78
CA SER A 232 -3.57 8.41 -4.69
C SER A 232 -4.20 7.98 -6.00
N ILE A 233 -3.64 8.45 -7.11
CA ILE A 233 -4.25 8.28 -8.44
C ILE A 233 -3.29 7.57 -9.39
N GLU A 234 -3.83 6.71 -10.25
CA GLU A 234 -3.14 6.32 -11.47
C GLU A 234 -3.30 7.46 -12.52
N MET A 235 -2.50 7.43 -13.59
CA MET A 235 -2.50 8.50 -14.61
C MET A 235 -3.93 8.67 -15.15
N PRO A 236 -4.56 9.86 -15.03
CA PRO A 236 -5.94 9.98 -15.47
C PRO A 236 -6.05 9.78 -16.98
N LYS A 237 -7.17 9.21 -17.40
CA LYS A 237 -7.52 9.17 -18.82
C LYS A 237 -8.22 10.47 -19.25
N SER A 238 -9.10 10.97 -18.40
CA SER A 238 -9.90 12.16 -18.66
C SER A 238 -10.31 12.83 -17.37
N PHE A 239 -10.76 14.07 -17.47
CA PHE A 239 -11.23 14.84 -16.33
C PHE A 239 -12.41 15.73 -16.71
N LYS A 240 -13.18 16.08 -15.70
CA LYS A 240 -14.16 17.16 -15.71
C LYS A 240 -13.99 17.96 -14.42
N VAL A 241 -13.80 19.25 -14.57
CA VAL A 241 -13.56 20.16 -13.46
C VAL A 241 -14.51 21.34 -13.59
N ALA A 242 -15.21 21.65 -12.49
CA ALA A 242 -16.07 22.82 -12.40
C ALA A 242 -15.76 23.63 -11.15
N TRP A 243 -15.70 24.94 -11.32
CA TRP A 243 -15.44 25.88 -10.23
C TRP A 243 -16.27 27.14 -10.37
N LYS A 244 -16.32 27.90 -9.29
CA LYS A 244 -16.91 29.22 -9.26
C LYS A 244 -15.97 30.24 -8.64
N GLU A 245 -16.04 31.46 -9.15
CA GLU A 245 -15.31 32.61 -8.64
C GLU A 245 -16.27 33.60 -8.02
N THR A 246 -15.96 34.07 -6.81
CA THR A 246 -16.73 35.11 -6.14
C THR A 246 -16.39 36.47 -6.75
N LEU A 247 -17.39 37.16 -7.30
CA LEU A 247 -17.24 38.47 -7.96
C LEU A 247 -17.22 39.65 -6.99
N ASN A 248 -17.64 39.44 -5.75
CA ASN A 248 -17.74 40.45 -4.68
C ASN A 248 -17.31 39.85 -3.33
N PRO A 249 -16.05 39.41 -3.19
CA PRO A 249 -15.57 38.69 -2.02
C PRO A 249 -15.65 39.51 -0.72
N GLU A 250 -15.66 40.83 -0.82
CA GLU A 250 -15.81 41.77 0.30
C GLU A 250 -17.23 41.85 0.87
N SER A 251 -18.23 41.32 0.15
CA SER A 251 -19.63 41.30 0.61
C SER A 251 -19.87 40.19 1.64
N ASP A 252 -20.95 40.31 2.41
CA ASP A 252 -21.46 39.18 3.22
C ASP A 252 -21.69 37.97 2.32
N TRP A 253 -21.30 36.77 2.78
CA TRP A 253 -21.33 35.52 2.01
C TRP A 253 -22.72 35.18 1.45
N LYS A 254 -23.80 35.67 2.07
CA LYS A 254 -25.17 35.49 1.58
C LYS A 254 -25.47 36.28 0.30
N ASN A 255 -24.67 37.31 0.04
CA ASN A 255 -24.81 38.21 -1.11
C ASN A 255 -23.71 37.97 -2.16
N TRP A 256 -22.91 36.91 -2.01
CA TRP A 256 -21.89 36.57 -3.00
C TRP A 256 -22.56 36.27 -4.35
N LYS A 257 -22.03 36.93 -5.37
CA LYS A 257 -22.31 36.69 -6.77
C LYS A 257 -21.17 35.86 -7.31
N TYR A 258 -21.52 34.89 -8.13
CA TYR A 258 -20.57 33.94 -8.67
C TYR A 258 -20.51 34.03 -10.18
N ARG A 259 -19.35 33.69 -10.71
CA ARG A 259 -19.16 33.29 -12.10
C ARG A 259 -18.75 31.83 -12.11
N TYR A 260 -19.34 31.05 -13.00
CA TYR A 260 -19.14 29.61 -13.07
C TYR A 260 -18.25 29.25 -14.24
N PHE A 261 -17.45 28.20 -14.05
CA PHE A 261 -16.53 27.69 -15.04
C PHE A 261 -16.59 26.17 -15.10
N GLN A 262 -16.39 25.63 -16.29
CA GLN A 262 -16.27 24.19 -16.49
C GLN A 262 -15.23 23.90 -17.56
N ILE A 263 -14.42 22.88 -17.33
CA ILE A 263 -13.54 22.30 -18.34
C ILE A 263 -13.63 20.78 -18.30
N GLU A 264 -13.61 20.18 -19.47
CA GLU A 264 -13.49 18.75 -19.64
C GLU A 264 -12.39 18.48 -20.66
N GLY A 265 -11.64 17.41 -20.44
CA GLY A 265 -10.50 17.08 -21.28
C GLY A 265 -10.12 15.61 -21.19
N VAL A 266 -9.47 15.14 -22.24
CA VAL A 266 -8.80 13.86 -22.28
C VAL A 266 -7.30 14.18 -22.15
N LEU A 267 -6.62 13.52 -21.23
CA LEU A 267 -5.16 13.66 -21.14
C LEU A 267 -4.54 13.02 -22.38
N GLU A 268 -3.34 13.48 -22.77
CA GLU A 268 -2.60 12.80 -23.84
C GLU A 268 -2.44 11.31 -23.53
N ASP A 269 -2.03 10.53 -24.53
CA ASP A 269 -1.75 9.10 -24.37
C ASP A 269 -1.07 8.80 -23.01
N PRO A 270 -1.73 8.04 -22.11
CA PRO A 270 -1.24 7.86 -20.75
C PRO A 270 0.16 7.27 -20.69
N GLU A 271 0.56 6.45 -21.67
CA GLU A 271 1.92 5.92 -21.76
C GLU A 271 2.95 7.03 -22.01
N SER A 272 2.66 7.96 -22.93
CA SER A 272 3.50 9.15 -23.19
C SER A 272 3.60 10.08 -21.98
N GLN A 273 2.49 10.34 -21.29
CA GLN A 273 2.50 11.19 -20.07
C GLN A 273 3.29 10.55 -18.94
N GLU A 274 3.09 9.25 -18.76
CA GLU A 274 3.85 8.46 -17.83
C GLU A 274 5.34 8.47 -18.18
N GLU A 275 5.74 8.38 -19.45
CA GLU A 275 7.14 8.54 -19.88
C GLU A 275 7.74 9.91 -19.49
N LYS A 276 7.00 11.01 -19.70
CA LYS A 276 7.46 12.36 -19.30
C LYS A 276 7.66 12.46 -17.78
N ILE A 277 6.70 11.98 -17.00
CA ILE A 277 6.78 11.94 -15.53
C ILE A 277 7.97 11.11 -15.07
N ARG A 278 8.19 9.95 -15.69
CA ARG A 278 9.30 9.07 -15.38
C ARG A 278 10.65 9.73 -15.64
N ALA A 279 10.78 10.44 -16.76
CA ALA A 279 11.97 11.22 -17.06
C ALA A 279 12.18 12.33 -16.02
N TYR A 280 11.10 13.03 -15.64
CA TYR A 280 11.16 14.09 -14.62
C TYR A 280 11.61 13.54 -13.26
N ARG A 281 11.01 12.45 -12.78
CA ARG A 281 11.36 11.82 -11.48
C ARG A 281 12.79 11.27 -11.42
N SER A 282 13.32 10.79 -12.54
CA SER A 282 14.63 10.13 -12.55
C SER A 282 15.80 11.08 -12.85
N LYS A 283 15.57 12.11 -13.67
CA LYS A 283 16.65 12.95 -14.21
C LYS A 283 16.63 14.37 -13.69
N ALA A 284 15.47 14.88 -13.27
CA ALA A 284 15.33 16.32 -13.10
C ALA A 284 15.97 16.87 -11.83
N PHE A 285 16.13 16.08 -10.75
CA PHE A 285 16.64 16.60 -9.48
C PHE A 285 17.75 15.75 -8.85
N ASP A 286 18.60 16.41 -8.07
CA ASP A 286 19.75 15.85 -7.35
C ASP A 286 19.42 15.35 -5.92
N GLY A 287 18.20 15.57 -5.42
CA GLY A 287 17.76 15.16 -4.08
C GLY A 287 16.98 13.84 -3.98
N TYR A 288 16.45 13.58 -2.78
CA TYR A 288 15.47 12.50 -2.54
C TYR A 288 14.06 13.00 -2.85
N LEU A 289 13.29 12.21 -3.61
CA LEU A 289 11.87 12.49 -3.85
C LEU A 289 11.08 12.20 -2.58
N LYS A 290 10.57 13.25 -1.94
CA LYS A 290 9.78 13.14 -0.70
C LYS A 290 8.33 12.80 -0.99
N SER A 291 7.72 13.50 -1.94
CA SER A 291 6.35 13.28 -2.38
C SER A 291 6.15 13.81 -3.80
N SER A 292 4.98 13.60 -4.39
CA SER A 292 4.62 14.23 -5.66
C SER A 292 3.12 14.45 -5.72
N ASP A 293 2.68 15.44 -6.50
CA ASP A 293 1.27 15.71 -6.69
C ASP A 293 0.95 16.00 -8.16
N ILE A 294 -0.29 15.76 -8.52
CA ILE A 294 -0.88 16.29 -9.76
C ILE A 294 -1.74 17.47 -9.34
N LEU A 295 -1.40 18.65 -9.83
CA LEU A 295 -2.06 19.92 -9.52
C LEU A 295 -2.96 20.36 -10.67
N ALA A 296 -4.18 20.77 -10.33
CA ALA A 296 -4.98 21.62 -11.21
C ALA A 296 -4.67 23.10 -10.93
N ILE A 297 -4.21 23.82 -11.94
CA ILE A 297 -3.85 25.23 -11.92
C ILE A 297 -4.79 25.98 -12.86
N LYS A 298 -5.20 27.20 -12.48
CA LYS A 298 -6.00 28.06 -13.36
C LYS A 298 -5.50 29.52 -13.32
N ASP A 299 -5.51 30.16 -14.48
CA ASP A 299 -5.27 31.60 -14.65
C ASP A 299 -6.31 32.18 -15.62
N GLY A 300 -7.26 32.95 -15.07
CA GLY A 300 -8.43 33.39 -15.82
C GLY A 300 -9.23 32.22 -16.41
N LEU A 301 -9.29 32.14 -17.74
CA LEU A 301 -9.92 31.02 -18.46
C LEU A 301 -8.94 29.88 -18.76
N ASP A 302 -7.64 30.10 -18.61
CA ASP A 302 -6.63 29.09 -18.86
C ASP A 302 -6.56 28.12 -17.68
N PHE A 303 -6.42 26.84 -18.01
CA PHE A 303 -6.40 25.74 -17.05
C PHE A 303 -5.31 24.74 -17.43
N GLU A 304 -4.56 24.30 -16.43
CA GLU A 304 -3.47 23.35 -16.58
C GLU A 304 -3.58 22.20 -15.56
N PHE A 305 -3.26 20.99 -16.00
CA PHE A 305 -2.89 19.89 -15.09
C PHE A 305 -1.38 19.74 -15.10
N VAL A 306 -0.75 19.84 -13.94
CA VAL A 306 0.70 19.80 -13.80
C VAL A 306 1.09 18.72 -12.81
N TYR A 307 1.96 17.80 -13.22
CA TYR A 307 2.64 16.91 -12.30
C TYR A 307 3.86 17.60 -11.70
N ARG A 308 3.93 17.65 -10.37
CA ARG A 308 5.01 18.25 -9.60
C ARG A 308 5.62 17.24 -8.63
N VAL A 309 6.92 17.38 -8.41
CA VAL A 309 7.67 16.61 -7.42
C VAL A 309 8.05 17.51 -6.26
N HIS A 310 7.87 17.00 -5.04
CA HIS A 310 8.39 17.60 -3.83
C HIS A 310 9.61 16.80 -3.44
N CYS A 311 10.77 17.39 -3.59
CA CYS A 311 12.02 16.78 -3.19
C CYS A 311 12.51 17.43 -1.90
N TRP A 312 13.34 16.70 -1.17
CA TRP A 312 13.88 17.17 0.10
C TRP A 312 15.38 17.00 0.14
N MET A 313 16.09 18.06 0.53
CA MET A 313 17.48 17.99 0.95
C MET A 313 17.65 18.73 2.28
N PRO A 314 18.48 18.20 3.21
CA PRO A 314 18.68 18.81 4.53
C PRO A 314 19.26 20.22 4.50
N SER A 315 19.97 20.60 3.43
CA SER A 315 20.84 21.78 3.39
C SER A 315 20.58 22.78 2.25
N ALA A 316 19.71 22.46 1.28
CA ALA A 316 19.42 23.31 0.13
C ALA A 316 18.07 22.96 -0.53
N PRO A 317 17.43 23.86 -1.29
CA PRO A 317 16.37 23.49 -2.22
C PRO A 317 16.96 22.60 -3.32
N CYS A 318 16.16 21.67 -3.85
CA CYS A 318 16.61 20.82 -4.95
C CYS A 318 16.90 21.63 -6.19
N GLN A 319 17.97 21.28 -6.88
CA GLN A 319 18.24 21.86 -8.17
C GLN A 319 17.52 21.04 -9.23
N ILE A 320 16.69 21.71 -10.02
CA ILE A 320 16.01 21.09 -11.14
C ILE A 320 16.82 21.37 -12.40
N SER A 321 17.37 20.31 -13.01
CA SER A 321 18.11 20.41 -14.27
C SER A 321 17.16 20.76 -15.41
N GLU A 322 17.60 21.60 -16.35
CA GLU A 322 16.85 21.83 -17.59
C GLU A 322 16.75 20.54 -18.41
N ASP A 323 15.58 20.30 -19.02
CA ASP A 323 15.41 19.20 -19.97
C ASP A 323 15.70 19.66 -21.40
N PRO A 324 16.70 19.07 -22.10
CA PRO A 324 16.91 19.36 -23.52
C PRO A 324 15.69 18.98 -24.39
N GLU A 325 14.87 18.04 -23.94
CA GLU A 325 13.64 17.61 -24.62
C GLU A 325 12.41 18.43 -24.20
N LYS A 326 12.55 19.38 -23.26
CA LYS A 326 11.48 20.23 -22.72
C LYS A 326 10.24 19.46 -22.23
N ARG A 327 10.44 18.30 -21.59
CA ARG A 327 9.34 17.51 -20.98
C ARG A 327 8.82 18.11 -19.69
N TRP A 328 9.62 18.93 -19.01
CA TRP A 328 9.21 19.74 -17.86
C TRP A 328 9.63 21.20 -18.07
N GLU A 329 8.90 22.11 -17.43
CA GLU A 329 9.15 23.54 -17.52
C GLU A 329 8.79 24.25 -16.22
N TYR A 330 9.30 25.47 -16.07
CA TYR A 330 8.98 26.32 -14.94
C TYR A 330 7.56 26.88 -15.10
N ILE A 331 6.74 26.71 -14.08
CA ILE A 331 5.34 27.13 -14.01
C ILE A 331 5.25 28.33 -13.07
N PRO A 332 5.09 29.56 -13.60
CA PRO A 332 5.11 30.78 -12.79
C PRO A 332 4.08 30.80 -11.67
N GLU A 333 2.90 30.22 -11.89
CA GLU A 333 1.75 30.24 -10.97
C GLU A 333 2.01 29.49 -9.66
N ILE A 334 2.96 28.54 -9.68
CA ILE A 334 3.38 27.77 -8.50
C ILE A 334 4.85 27.99 -8.13
N GLU A 335 5.53 28.90 -8.83
CA GLU A 335 6.95 29.20 -8.68
C GLU A 335 7.86 27.96 -8.66
N ASP A 336 7.54 26.96 -9.48
CA ASP A 336 8.20 25.65 -9.45
C ASP A 336 8.21 24.99 -10.84
N TYR A 337 9.03 23.96 -11.03
CA TYR A 337 9.02 23.16 -12.25
C TYR A 337 7.98 22.02 -12.16
N GLY A 338 7.43 21.67 -13.32
CA GLY A 338 6.52 20.53 -13.44
C GLY A 338 6.41 20.00 -14.86
N VAL A 339 5.79 18.83 -14.98
CA VAL A 339 5.39 18.25 -16.26
C VAL A 339 3.95 18.67 -16.52
N VAL A 340 3.73 19.41 -17.61
CA VAL A 340 2.39 19.83 -18.00
C VAL A 340 1.68 18.66 -18.70
N LEU A 341 0.68 18.11 -18.04
CA LEU A 341 -0.12 16.98 -18.52
C LEU A 341 -1.24 17.44 -19.47
N TYR A 342 -1.73 18.68 -19.27
CA TYR A 342 -2.80 19.26 -20.09
C TYR A 342 -2.77 20.79 -20.02
N ARG A 343 -3.18 21.43 -21.13
CA ARG A 343 -3.53 22.85 -21.21
C ARG A 343 -4.83 23.04 -21.97
N GLY A 344 -5.72 23.87 -21.46
CA GLY A 344 -6.95 24.21 -22.16
C GLY A 344 -7.64 25.44 -21.61
N LYS A 345 -8.75 25.81 -22.26
CA LYS A 345 -9.58 26.94 -21.85
C LYS A 345 -10.91 26.46 -21.29
N ALA A 346 -11.29 27.01 -20.14
CA ALA A 346 -12.57 26.77 -19.51
C ALA A 346 -13.72 27.43 -20.29
N GLN A 347 -14.88 26.80 -20.22
CA GLN A 347 -16.15 27.45 -20.55
C GLN A 347 -16.58 28.30 -19.35
N GLN A 348 -17.13 29.48 -19.62
CA GLN A 348 -17.62 30.41 -18.60
C GLN A 348 -19.15 30.57 -18.71
N SER A 349 -19.82 30.67 -17.57
CA SER A 349 -21.26 30.91 -17.48
C SER A 349 -21.63 31.79 -16.28
N ASP A 350 -22.70 32.56 -16.40
CA ASP A 350 -23.29 33.32 -15.29
C ASP A 350 -24.25 32.47 -14.44
N THR A 351 -24.57 31.26 -14.90
CA THR A 351 -25.35 30.25 -14.17
C THR A 351 -24.54 28.97 -13.97
N PRO A 352 -24.82 28.16 -12.92
CA PRO A 352 -24.16 26.87 -12.73
C PRO A 352 -24.29 25.96 -13.96
N PHE A 353 -23.26 25.18 -14.24
CA PHE A 353 -23.31 24.11 -15.24
C PHE A 353 -24.13 22.92 -14.71
N ASP A 354 -24.79 22.18 -15.60
CA ASP A 354 -25.59 21.01 -15.25
C ASP A 354 -24.72 19.94 -14.56
N GLY A 355 -25.05 19.61 -13.31
CA GLY A 355 -24.29 18.68 -12.45
C GLY A 355 -23.81 19.30 -11.12
N ASN A 356 -23.73 20.63 -11.03
CA ASN A 356 -23.27 21.34 -9.81
C ASN A 356 -24.38 21.59 -8.78
N LYS A 357 -25.36 20.67 -8.61
CA LYS A 357 -26.48 20.85 -7.68
C LYS A 357 -26.20 20.35 -6.28
#